data_AF-A0A9X6GC60-F1
#
_entry.id   AF-A0A9X6GC60-F1
#
_cell.length_a   1.000
_cell.length_b   1.000
_cell.length_c   1.000
_cell.angle_alpha   90.00
_cell.angle_beta   90.00
_cell.angle_gamma   90.00
#
_symmetry.space_group_name_H-M   'P 1'
#
loop_
_entity.id
_entity.type
_entity.pdbx_description
1 polymer ?
#
loop_
_entity_poly.entity_id
_entity_poly.type
_entity_poly.pdbx_seq_one_letter_code
_entity_poly.pdbx_strand_id
1 'polypeptide(L)'
;MGKRMTELQLENYTMAAQNRKYRKSERRKLYIALEELDMFWDEDDVWRVQEAWNNNESVFAIGQRIERDPDEVALLLMDLA
;
A
#
# COMPACT_ATOMS: atom_id res chain seq x y z
N MET A 1 -40.87 -24.42 8.58
CA MET A 1 -39.58 -25.11 8.86
C MET A 1 -38.45 -24.09 8.69
N GLY A 2 -37.97 -23.49 9.78
CA GLY A 2 -36.80 -22.60 9.74
C GLY A 2 -35.53 -23.45 9.84
N LYS A 3 -34.69 -23.48 8.80
CA LYS A 3 -33.36 -24.09 8.90
C LYS A 3 -32.56 -23.29 9.92
N ARG A 4 -32.32 -23.86 11.10
CA ARG A 4 -31.35 -23.31 12.07
C ARG A 4 -29.97 -23.39 11.41
N MET A 5 -29.33 -22.24 11.25
CA MET A 5 -27.94 -22.19 10.81
C MET A 5 -27.08 -22.91 11.85
N THR A 6 -26.15 -23.74 11.39
CA THR A 6 -25.17 -24.37 12.26
C THR A 6 -24.20 -23.31 12.80
N GLU A 7 -23.55 -23.58 13.92
CA GLU A 7 -22.57 -22.68 14.54
C GLU A 7 -21.48 -22.25 13.54
N LEU A 8 -21.01 -23.19 12.72
CA LEU A 8 -20.06 -22.96 11.63
C LEU A 8 -20.60 -22.00 10.54
N GLN A 9 -21.92 -22.01 10.29
CA GLN A 9 -22.55 -21.08 9.33
C GLN A 9 -22.67 -19.67 9.92
N LEU A 10 -22.93 -19.56 11.23
CA LEU A 10 -22.93 -18.28 11.94
C LEU A 10 -21.53 -17.68 12.02
N GLU A 11 -20.51 -18.49 12.30
CA GLU A 11 -19.11 -18.07 12.31
C GLU A 11 -18.68 -17.55 10.94
N ASN A 12 -18.90 -18.33 9.88
CA ASN A 12 -18.56 -17.92 8.51
C ASN A 12 -19.31 -16.65 8.07
N TYR A 13 -20.59 -16.54 8.43
CA TYR A 13 -21.38 -15.33 8.16
C TYR A 13 -20.80 -14.11 8.88
N THR A 14 -20.43 -14.28 10.15
CA THR A 14 -19.85 -13.21 10.98
C THR A 14 -18.50 -12.79 10.43
N MET A 15 -17.62 -13.75 10.09
CA MET A 15 -16.33 -13.50 9.44
C MET A 15 -16.50 -12.78 8.11
N ALA A 16 -17.49 -13.13 7.29
CA ALA A 16 -17.78 -12.46 6.02
C ALA A 16 -18.37 -11.05 6.21
N ALA A 17 -19.15 -10.81 7.27
CA ALA A 17 -19.69 -9.49 7.61
C ALA A 17 -18.59 -8.56 8.15
N GLN A 18 -17.71 -9.07 9.00
CA GLN A 18 -16.54 -8.33 9.50
C GLN A 18 -15.59 -8.00 8.34
N ASN A 19 -15.26 -8.97 7.49
CA ASN A 19 -14.44 -8.74 6.30
C ASN A 19 -15.06 -7.67 5.39
N ARG A 20 -16.37 -7.69 5.13
CA ARG A 20 -17.02 -6.63 4.34
C ARG A 20 -16.98 -5.25 5.00
N LYS A 21 -17.09 -5.18 6.33
CA LYS A 21 -17.11 -3.92 7.08
C LYS A 21 -15.72 -3.28 7.19
N TYR A 22 -14.66 -4.08 7.32
CA TYR A 22 -13.29 -3.59 7.54
C TYR A 22 -12.37 -3.69 6.32
N ARG A 23 -12.80 -4.34 5.23
CA ARG A 23 -12.04 -4.36 3.97
C ARG A 23 -12.22 -3.02 3.23
N LYS A 24 -11.48 -2.02 3.69
CA LYS A 24 -11.24 -0.79 2.93
C LYS A 24 -10.36 -1.14 1.72
N SER A 25 -10.94 -1.00 0.54
CA SER A 25 -10.30 -1.03 -0.78
C SER A 25 -9.54 -2.32 -1.15
N GLU A 26 -9.51 -2.59 -2.45
CA GLU A 26 -8.75 -3.68 -3.05
C GLU A 26 -7.31 -3.65 -2.53
N ARG A 27 -6.74 -4.83 -2.26
CA ARG A 27 -5.34 -4.98 -1.89
C ARG A 27 -4.50 -4.48 -3.07
N ARG A 28 -4.19 -3.18 -3.08
CA ARG A 28 -3.05 -2.66 -3.83
C ARG A 28 -1.84 -3.45 -3.33
N LYS A 29 -1.10 -4.06 -4.24
CA LYS A 29 0.10 -4.82 -3.92
C LYS A 29 1.08 -3.83 -3.31
N LEU A 30 1.20 -3.86 -1.99
CA LEU A 30 2.18 -3.05 -1.27
C LEU A 30 3.55 -3.65 -1.55
N TYR A 31 4.41 -2.91 -2.23
CA TYR A 31 5.84 -3.20 -2.29
C TYR A 31 6.47 -2.59 -1.04
N ILE A 32 6.94 -3.45 -0.13
CA ILE A 32 7.63 -3.00 1.09
C ILE A 32 9.13 -3.03 0.80
N ALA A 33 9.70 -1.87 0.48
CA ALA A 33 11.13 -1.65 0.59
C ALA A 33 11.44 -1.30 2.06
N LEU A 34 12.50 -1.87 2.64
CA LEU A 34 13.03 -1.51 3.97
C LEU A 34 12.00 -1.62 5.13
N GLU A 35 11.55 -2.84 5.47
CA GLU A 35 10.64 -3.12 6.61
C GLU A 35 11.06 -2.50 7.97
N GLU A 36 12.33 -2.14 8.14
CA GLU A 36 12.86 -1.54 9.38
C GLU A 36 12.62 -0.02 9.52
N LEU A 37 12.19 0.68 8.46
CA LEU A 37 12.05 2.14 8.42
C LEU A 37 10.59 2.65 8.36
N ASP A 38 9.59 1.77 8.40
CA ASP A 38 8.14 2.11 8.31
C ASP A 38 7.76 2.86 7.01
N MET A 39 8.57 2.70 5.96
CA MET A 39 8.41 3.37 4.66
C MET A 39 7.46 2.59 3.75
N PHE A 40 6.16 2.88 3.85
CA PHE A 40 5.15 2.30 2.96
C PHE A 40 5.03 3.10 1.67
N TRP A 41 5.26 2.42 0.54
CA TRP A 41 5.08 2.95 -0.81
C TRP A 41 3.95 2.20 -1.53
N ASP A 42 3.01 2.96 -2.11
CA ASP A 42 2.06 2.39 -3.07
C ASP A 42 2.77 2.17 -4.43
N GLU A 43 2.34 1.18 -5.21
CA GLU A 43 2.83 0.96 -6.60
C GLU A 43 2.75 2.24 -7.46
N ASP A 44 1.71 3.05 -7.22
CA ASP A 44 1.51 4.34 -7.90
C ASP A 44 2.60 5.36 -7.53
N ASP A 45 3.05 5.37 -6.27
CA ASP A 45 4.09 6.29 -5.81
C ASP A 45 5.47 5.87 -6.33
N VAL A 46 5.75 4.56 -6.38
CA VAL A 46 6.97 4.04 -7.00
C VAL A 46 7.04 4.41 -8.48
N TRP A 47 5.95 4.24 -9.22
CA TRP A 47 5.89 4.64 -10.63
C TRP A 47 6.12 6.15 -10.79
N ARG A 48 5.48 6.98 -9.97
CA ARG A 48 5.66 8.44 -9.99
C ARG A 48 7.09 8.87 -9.71
N VAL A 49 7.78 8.20 -8.77
CA VAL A 49 9.19 8.49 -8.45
C VAL A 49 10.08 8.09 -9.64
N GLN A 50 9.89 6.91 -10.23
CA GLN A 50 10.65 6.49 -11.41
C GLN A 50 10.42 7.38 -12.62
N GLU A 51 9.17 7.75 -12.90
CA GLU A 51 8.83 8.64 -14.02
C GLU A 51 9.53 9.99 -13.88
N ALA A 52 9.43 10.60 -12.69
CA ALA A 52 10.07 11.88 -12.42
C ALA A 52 11.60 11.79 -12.44
N TRP A 53 12.17 10.69 -11.94
CA TRP A 53 13.61 10.43 -12.02
C TRP A 53 14.09 10.28 -13.47
N ASN A 54 13.35 9.54 -14.30
CA ASN A 54 13.63 9.40 -15.74
C ASN A 54 13.47 10.72 -16.51
N ASN A 55 12.61 11.62 -16.02
CA ASN A 55 12.48 13.00 -16.51
C ASN A 55 13.57 13.95 -15.96
N ASN A 56 14.58 13.40 -15.27
CA ASN A 56 15.73 14.14 -14.76
C ASN A 56 15.36 15.15 -13.64
N GLU A 57 14.23 14.93 -12.95
CA GLU A 57 13.82 15.72 -11.80
C GLU A 57 14.71 15.40 -10.58
N SER A 58 14.94 16.40 -9.73
CA SER A 58 15.72 16.20 -8.51
C SER A 58 14.89 15.47 -7.45
N VAL A 59 15.56 14.68 -6.61
CA VAL A 59 14.95 14.02 -5.43
C VAL A 59 14.16 14.98 -4.53
N PHE A 60 14.62 16.24 -4.41
CA PHE A 60 13.92 17.29 -3.69
C PHE A 60 12.61 17.73 -4.35
N ALA A 61 12.57 17.81 -5.67
CA ALA A 61 11.35 18.14 -6.41
C ALA A 61 10.34 16.99 -6.35
N ILE A 62 10.84 15.76 -6.48
CA ILE A 62 10.03 14.54 -6.38
C ILE A 62 9.41 14.44 -4.98
N GLY A 63 10.22 14.56 -3.93
CA GLY A 63 9.74 14.52 -2.54
C GLY A 63 8.67 15.57 -2.25
N GLN A 64 8.87 16.82 -2.68
CA GLN A 64 7.84 17.86 -2.56
C GLN A 64 6.55 17.52 -3.30
N ARG A 65 6.62 16.84 -4.46
CA ARG A 65 5.45 16.48 -5.26
C ARG A 65 4.60 15.39 -4.62
N ILE A 66 5.23 14.45 -3.91
CA ILE A 66 4.55 13.33 -3.25
C ILE A 66 4.41 13.53 -1.73
N GLU A 67 4.73 14.73 -1.24
CA GLU A 67 4.72 15.08 0.19
C GLU A 67 5.57 14.13 1.07
N ARG A 68 6.74 13.73 0.55
CA ARG A 68 7.71 12.88 1.24
C ARG A 68 9.07 13.54 1.38
N ASP A 69 9.84 13.06 2.36
CA ASP A 69 11.17 13.58 2.57
C ASP A 69 12.09 13.20 1.39
N PRO A 70 12.96 14.11 0.92
CA PRO A 70 13.89 13.83 -0.17
C PRO A 70 14.79 12.61 0.11
N ASP A 71 15.12 12.39 1.38
CA ASP A 71 15.94 11.25 1.84
C ASP A 71 15.21 9.92 1.64
N GLU A 72 13.89 9.90 1.89
CA GLU A 72 13.04 8.73 1.64
C GLU A 72 12.98 8.39 0.15
N VAL A 73 12.85 9.41 -0.70
CA VAL A 73 12.85 9.24 -2.17
C VAL A 73 14.21 8.75 -2.66
N ALA A 74 15.31 9.27 -2.10
CA ALA A 74 16.66 8.82 -2.43
C ALA A 74 16.88 7.35 -2.06
N LEU A 75 16.43 6.93 -0.88
CA LEU A 75 16.47 5.53 -0.45
C LEU A 75 15.66 4.62 -1.39
N LEU A 76 14.46 5.04 -1.79
CA LEU A 76 13.65 4.29 -2.75
C LEU A 76 14.37 4.15 -4.10
N LEU A 77 14.97 5.22 -4.62
CA LEU A 77 15.72 5.16 -5.88
C LEU A 77 16.97 4.27 -5.79
N MET A 78 17.64 4.24 -4.63
CA MET A 78 18.78 3.34 -4.40
C MET A 78 18.35 1.86 -4.33
N ASP A 79 17.19 1.56 -3.75
CA ASP A 79 16.64 0.19 -3.72
C ASP A 79 16.22 -0.31 -5.11
N LEU A 80 15.75 0.60 -5.98
CA LEU A 80 15.29 0.30 -7.33
C LEU A 80 16.41 0.18 -8.39
N ALA A 81 17.67 0.49 -8.04
CA ALA A 81 18.83 0.51 -8.95
C ALA A 81 19.49 -0.86 -9.12
#